data_AF-A0A8C9WFI5-F1
#
_entry.id   AF-A0A8C9WFI5-F1
#
_cell.length_a   1.000
_cell.length_b   1.000
_cell.length_c   1.000
_cell.angle_alpha   90.00
_cell.angle_beta   90.00
_cell.angle_gamma   90.00
#
_symmetry.space_group_name_H-M   'P 1'
#
loop_
_entity.id
_entity.type
_entity.pdbx_description
1 polymer ?
#
loop_
_entity_poly.entity_id
_entity_poly.type
_entity_poly.pdbx_seq_one_letter_code
_entity_poly.pdbx_strand_id
1 'polypeptide(L)'
;TGTSGFFQVVIEQNVTDKVWIGTEDWSVAKLVSGIPGIQTIGSVLGVSIKSAMLPGLKEFEDRSIELSRQSAMMSQNSANLWNQAVPCLQNSTMSMLTSGDLSMGMYDITSAFNVYKAVYALAHALHLLLSCDSGTCQKMQVKPWQIPVSVCSPECPTGYKRILNGQHKCCFDCEACLAATFLNKSGDCQSCTLDEWAPPESEQCFNRTVIYLPWDEPMSVALLVVLALTMLLTLGTALTFLLHLNTPVVKSAGGRTCLVMLTALLGAAGSAFCHFGLPRPMACLLKQPLFTFSITVCLACVAVRSIQVVCIFKFSSAIFK
;
A
#
# COMPACT_ATOMS: atom_id res chain seq x y z
N THR A 1 -40.36 6.41 -8.42
CA THR A 1 -41.65 6.05 -7.77
C THR A 1 -41.57 6.00 -6.25
N GLY A 2 -40.42 5.68 -5.64
CA GLY A 2 -40.33 5.57 -4.17
C GLY A 2 -40.48 6.88 -3.38
N THR A 3 -39.86 7.98 -3.84
CA THR A 3 -39.85 9.27 -3.10
C THR A 3 -41.19 10.00 -3.13
N SER A 4 -41.92 9.97 -4.25
CA SER A 4 -43.24 10.62 -4.33
C SER A 4 -44.27 9.92 -3.44
N GLY A 5 -44.26 8.58 -3.38
CA GLY A 5 -45.13 7.82 -2.48
C GLY A 5 -44.79 8.04 -1.01
N PHE A 6 -43.50 8.18 -0.68
CA PHE A 6 -43.06 8.53 0.67
C PHE A 6 -43.64 9.88 1.13
N PHE A 7 -43.53 10.94 0.32
CA PHE A 7 -44.04 12.25 0.72
C PHE A 7 -45.56 12.33 0.77
N GLN A 8 -46.28 11.52 -0.01
CA GLN A 8 -47.73 11.36 0.17
C GLN A 8 -48.07 10.85 1.58
N VAL A 9 -47.38 9.81 2.04
CA VAL A 9 -47.56 9.26 3.40
C VAL A 9 -47.17 10.28 4.48
N VAL A 10 -46.09 11.03 4.28
CA VAL A 10 -45.66 12.10 5.22
C VAL A 10 -46.75 13.15 5.40
N ILE A 11 -47.41 13.53 4.30
CA ILE A 11 -48.53 14.48 4.31
C ILE A 11 -49.76 13.85 4.98
N GLU A 12 -50.11 12.61 4.65
CA GLU A 12 -51.22 11.88 5.26
C GLU A 12 -51.07 11.72 6.78
N GLN A 13 -49.84 11.57 7.26
CA GLN A 13 -49.51 11.44 8.68
C GLN A 13 -49.30 12.79 9.38
N ASN A 14 -49.56 13.92 8.71
CA ASN A 14 -49.40 15.28 9.25
C ASN A 14 -48.00 15.55 9.87
N VAL A 15 -46.95 15.02 9.27
CA VAL A 15 -45.58 15.28 9.71
C VAL A 15 -45.15 16.66 9.21
N THR A 16 -45.10 17.63 10.12
CA THR A 16 -44.79 19.05 9.85
C THR A 16 -43.51 19.50 10.58
N ASP A 17 -43.03 20.71 10.29
CA ASP A 17 -41.86 21.36 10.94
C ASP A 17 -40.56 20.54 10.92
N LYS A 18 -40.33 19.78 9.84
CA LYS A 18 -39.06 19.08 9.60
C LYS A 18 -38.21 19.81 8.58
N VAL A 19 -36.90 19.63 8.69
CA VAL A 19 -35.94 20.04 7.67
C VAL A 19 -35.51 18.78 6.93
N TRP A 20 -35.74 18.76 5.62
CA TRP A 20 -35.44 17.64 4.75
C TRP A 20 -34.21 17.96 3.92
N ILE A 21 -33.24 17.05 3.89
CA ILE A 21 -32.05 17.16 3.03
C ILE A 21 -32.28 16.31 1.80
N GLY A 22 -32.38 16.95 0.65
CA GLY A 22 -32.69 16.31 -0.62
C GLY A 22 -31.47 16.07 -1.50
N THR A 23 -31.44 14.90 -2.12
CA THR A 23 -30.51 14.61 -3.21
C THR A 23 -30.93 15.38 -4.46
N GLU A 24 -30.03 15.43 -5.44
CA GLU A 24 -30.29 16.10 -6.72
C GLU A 24 -31.53 15.53 -7.43
N ASP A 25 -31.76 14.22 -7.35
CA ASP A 25 -32.86 13.56 -8.05
C ASP A 25 -34.26 14.03 -7.65
N TRP A 26 -34.53 14.33 -6.37
CA TRP A 26 -35.91 14.60 -5.90
C TRP A 26 -36.14 16.02 -5.40
N SER A 27 -35.09 16.72 -4.98
CA SER A 27 -35.22 18.09 -4.44
C SER A 27 -35.71 19.10 -5.48
N VAL A 28 -35.44 18.86 -6.76
CA VAL A 28 -35.88 19.70 -7.89
C VAL A 28 -36.91 19.02 -8.80
N ALA A 29 -37.38 17.83 -8.43
CA ALA A 29 -38.30 17.07 -9.26
C ALA A 29 -39.72 17.64 -9.21
N LYS A 30 -40.28 17.97 -10.38
CA LYS A 30 -41.68 18.42 -10.53
C LYS A 30 -42.67 17.41 -9.94
N LEU A 31 -42.35 16.11 -9.99
CA LEU A 31 -43.19 15.04 -9.44
C LEU A 31 -43.33 15.11 -7.91
N VAL A 32 -42.34 15.66 -7.20
CA VAL A 32 -42.36 15.82 -5.74
C VAL A 32 -42.89 17.20 -5.36
N SER A 33 -42.40 18.26 -6.02
CA SER A 33 -42.89 19.62 -5.78
C SER A 33 -44.36 19.84 -6.19
N GLY A 34 -44.88 18.98 -7.08
CA GLY A 34 -46.27 18.98 -7.53
C GLY A 34 -47.22 18.18 -6.64
N ILE A 35 -46.74 17.53 -5.58
CA ILE A 35 -47.62 16.77 -4.66
C ILE A 35 -48.51 17.76 -3.91
N PRO A 36 -49.85 17.58 -3.93
CA PRO A 36 -50.76 18.45 -3.20
C PRO A 36 -50.44 18.43 -1.71
N GLY A 37 -50.22 19.61 -1.11
CA GLY A 37 -49.88 19.73 0.31
C GLY A 37 -48.40 19.55 0.64
N ILE A 38 -47.51 19.36 -0.34
CA ILE A 38 -46.06 19.22 -0.08
C ILE A 38 -45.45 20.38 0.71
N GLN A 39 -46.03 21.58 0.62
CA GLN A 39 -45.56 22.77 1.31
C GLN A 39 -45.71 22.68 2.85
N THR A 40 -46.51 21.74 3.38
CA THR A 40 -46.75 21.59 4.81
C THR A 40 -45.66 20.80 5.54
N ILE A 41 -44.83 20.05 4.82
CA ILE A 41 -43.84 19.14 5.42
C ILE A 41 -42.66 19.85 6.09
N GLY A 42 -42.54 21.17 5.87
CA GLY A 42 -41.45 22.01 6.37
C GLY A 42 -40.46 22.44 5.28
N SER A 43 -39.20 22.63 5.66
CA SER A 43 -38.16 23.17 4.76
C SER A 43 -37.39 22.07 4.04
N VAL A 44 -37.08 22.26 2.75
CA VAL A 44 -36.26 21.33 1.97
C VAL A 44 -34.97 22.02 1.54
N LEU A 45 -33.83 21.45 1.92
CA LEU A 45 -32.49 21.85 1.49
C LEU A 45 -32.00 20.84 0.46
N GLY A 46 -32.03 21.22 -0.81
CA GLY A 46 -31.60 20.38 -1.93
C GLY A 46 -30.19 20.69 -2.42
N VAL A 47 -29.49 19.66 -2.90
CA VAL A 47 -28.30 19.82 -3.75
C VAL A 47 -28.75 19.78 -5.20
N SER A 48 -28.27 20.69 -6.05
CA SER A 48 -28.61 20.71 -7.49
C SER A 48 -27.38 20.93 -8.34
N ILE A 49 -27.37 20.33 -9.53
CA ILE A 49 -26.33 20.59 -10.54
C ILE A 49 -26.55 22.00 -11.10
N LYS A 50 -25.45 22.73 -11.31
CA LYS A 50 -25.49 24.06 -11.92
C LYS A 50 -26.14 23.98 -13.31
N SER A 51 -27.34 24.55 -13.44
CA SER A 51 -28.05 24.65 -14.71
C SER A 51 -27.22 25.46 -15.72
N ALA A 52 -27.11 24.94 -16.93
CA ALA A 52 -26.50 25.62 -18.06
C ALA A 52 -27.52 25.67 -19.19
N MET A 53 -27.72 26.85 -19.76
CA MET A 53 -28.62 27.05 -20.90
C MET A 53 -27.97 26.46 -22.16
N LEU A 54 -28.71 25.63 -22.88
CA LEU A 54 -28.28 25.02 -24.14
C LEU A 54 -28.82 25.89 -25.29
N PRO A 55 -27.99 26.73 -25.92
CA PRO A 55 -28.46 27.62 -26.98
C PRO A 55 -28.97 26.82 -28.18
N GLY A 56 -30.09 27.24 -28.76
CA GLY A 56 -30.73 26.57 -29.90
C GLY A 56 -31.58 25.34 -29.57
N LEU A 57 -31.52 24.81 -28.34
CA LEU A 57 -32.33 23.64 -27.96
C LEU A 57 -33.84 23.93 -28.02
N LYS A 58 -34.25 25.09 -27.51
CA LYS A 58 -35.66 25.52 -27.54
C LYS A 58 -36.19 25.68 -28.98
N GLU A 59 -35.37 26.25 -29.86
CA GLU A 59 -35.72 26.42 -31.28
C GLU A 59 -35.84 25.06 -31.99
N PHE A 60 -34.97 24.12 -31.66
CA PHE A 60 -35.03 22.74 -32.15
C PHE A 60 -36.30 22.04 -31.68
N GLU A 61 -36.66 22.18 -30.41
CA GLU A 61 -37.89 21.62 -29.83
C GLU A 61 -39.13 22.19 -30.51
N ASP A 62 -39.26 23.51 -30.58
CA ASP A 62 -40.38 24.20 -31.23
C ASP A 62 -40.56 23.72 -32.68
N ARG A 63 -39.44 23.60 -33.41
CA ARG A 63 -39.44 23.07 -34.78
C ARG A 63 -39.82 21.60 -34.86
N SER A 64 -39.35 20.77 -33.94
CA SER A 64 -39.66 19.34 -33.90
C SER A 64 -41.13 19.07 -33.60
N ILE A 65 -41.76 19.89 -32.73
CA ILE A 65 -43.18 19.84 -32.39
C ILE A 65 -44.01 20.21 -33.63
N GLU A 66 -43.65 21.30 -34.33
CA GLU A 66 -44.37 21.73 -35.52
C GLU A 66 -44.30 20.69 -36.65
N LEU A 67 -43.13 20.10 -36.89
CA LEU A 67 -42.96 19.02 -37.88
C LEU A 67 -43.77 17.77 -37.50
N SER A 68 -43.82 17.43 -36.22
CA SER A 68 -44.61 16.31 -35.71
C SER A 68 -46.11 16.52 -35.93
N ARG A 69 -46.60 17.75 -35.69
CA ARG A 69 -47.98 18.16 -35.96
C ARG A 69 -48.34 18.06 -37.45
N GLN A 70 -47.44 18.50 -38.33
CA GLN A 70 -47.63 18.42 -39.78
C GLN A 70 -47.65 16.97 -40.29
N SER A 71 -46.75 16.12 -39.79
CA SER A 71 -46.72 14.70 -40.15
C SER A 71 -47.99 13.95 -39.72
N ALA A 72 -48.57 14.31 -38.57
CA ALA A 72 -49.82 13.76 -38.09
C ALA A 72 -51.03 14.18 -38.94
N MET A 73 -51.01 15.41 -39.48
CA MET A 73 -52.02 15.90 -40.42
C MET A 73 -51.90 15.24 -41.81
N MET A 74 -50.69 14.91 -42.25
CA MET A 74 -50.46 14.20 -43.53
C MET A 74 -50.81 12.70 -43.46
N SER A 75 -50.71 12.08 -42.27
CA SER A 75 -50.97 10.65 -42.08
C SER A 75 -52.45 10.24 -42.23
N GLN A 76 -53.41 11.18 -42.27
CA GLN A 76 -54.81 10.84 -42.54
C GLN A 76 -55.09 10.43 -43.99
N ASN A 77 -54.16 10.67 -44.94
CA ASN A 77 -54.37 10.38 -46.36
C ASN A 77 -53.65 9.13 -46.89
N SER A 78 -52.99 8.33 -46.05
CA SER A 78 -52.33 7.08 -46.49
C SER A 78 -52.41 5.98 -45.43
N ALA A 79 -53.63 5.50 -45.15
CA ALA A 79 -53.87 4.50 -44.11
C ALA A 79 -53.45 3.05 -44.44
N ASN A 80 -52.74 2.76 -45.54
CA ASN A 80 -52.65 1.38 -46.05
C ASN A 80 -51.25 0.84 -46.40
N LEU A 81 -50.15 1.17 -45.68
CA LEU A 81 -48.87 0.52 -46.03
C LEU A 81 -47.79 0.28 -44.96
N TRP A 82 -48.11 0.16 -43.65
CA TRP A 82 -47.06 -0.13 -42.65
C TRP A 82 -47.53 -1.07 -41.52
N ASN A 83 -47.97 -2.29 -41.88
CA ASN A 83 -48.33 -3.37 -40.93
C ASN A 83 -47.14 -4.29 -40.57
N GLN A 84 -45.95 -3.75 -40.31
CA GLN A 84 -44.87 -4.53 -39.69
C GLN A 84 -44.38 -3.84 -38.42
N ALA A 85 -44.95 -4.28 -37.30
CA ALA A 85 -44.60 -3.83 -35.96
C ALA A 85 -43.25 -4.43 -35.52
N VAL A 86 -42.28 -3.56 -35.21
CA VAL A 86 -41.08 -3.91 -34.44
C VAL A 86 -41.43 -3.76 -32.94
N PRO A 87 -41.18 -4.74 -32.06
CA PRO A 87 -41.72 -4.76 -30.69
C PRO A 87 -41.24 -3.65 -29.75
N CYS A 88 -40.27 -2.83 -30.16
CA CYS A 88 -39.65 -1.79 -29.34
C CYS A 88 -40.02 -0.36 -29.76
N LEU A 89 -40.66 -0.18 -30.92
CA LEU A 89 -41.36 1.07 -31.23
C LEU A 89 -42.83 0.81 -30.96
N GLN A 90 -43.26 1.01 -29.72
CA GLN A 90 -44.65 1.37 -29.52
C GLN A 90 -44.90 2.59 -30.38
N ASN A 91 -45.80 2.42 -31.34
CA ASN A 91 -46.23 3.41 -32.31
C ASN A 91 -47.06 4.49 -31.61
N SER A 92 -46.48 5.10 -30.57
CA SER A 92 -46.89 6.39 -30.06
C SER A 92 -46.46 7.36 -31.14
N THR A 93 -47.34 7.62 -32.11
CA THR A 93 -47.13 8.73 -33.03
C THR A 93 -46.78 9.95 -32.19
N MET A 94 -45.73 10.67 -32.57
CA MET A 94 -45.25 11.87 -31.86
C MET A 94 -46.39 12.87 -31.59
N SER A 95 -47.48 12.78 -32.37
CA SER A 95 -48.76 13.49 -32.16
C SER A 95 -49.46 13.24 -30.81
N MET A 96 -49.30 12.06 -30.20
CA MET A 96 -49.90 11.73 -28.90
C MET A 96 -49.08 12.28 -27.72
N LEU A 97 -47.80 12.59 -27.95
CA LEU A 97 -46.93 13.31 -27.01
C LEU A 97 -47.13 14.83 -27.10
N THR A 98 -47.52 15.36 -28.27
CA THR A 98 -47.75 16.81 -28.48
C THR A 98 -49.05 17.37 -27.88
N SER A 99 -49.96 16.53 -27.36
CA SER A 99 -51.17 17.00 -26.68
C SER A 99 -50.96 17.38 -25.21
N GLY A 100 -49.80 17.06 -24.64
CA GLY A 100 -49.38 17.52 -23.31
C GLY A 100 -48.44 18.71 -23.41
N ASP A 101 -48.49 19.62 -22.43
CA ASP A 101 -47.53 20.71 -22.29
C ASP A 101 -46.11 20.13 -22.19
N LEU A 102 -45.31 20.29 -23.25
CA LEU A 102 -43.93 19.79 -23.35
C LEU A 102 -42.94 20.77 -22.71
N SER A 103 -43.38 21.61 -21.78
CA SER A 103 -42.53 22.52 -21.03
C SER A 103 -41.59 21.73 -20.11
N MET A 104 -40.41 21.41 -20.64
CA MET A 104 -39.34 20.79 -19.88
C MET A 104 -38.96 21.67 -18.69
N GLY A 105 -38.95 21.06 -17.51
CA GLY A 105 -38.50 21.73 -16.30
C GLY A 105 -37.00 22.01 -16.35
N MET A 106 -36.54 22.86 -15.43
CA MET A 106 -35.10 23.13 -15.24
C MET A 106 -34.29 21.83 -15.03
N TYR A 107 -34.88 20.82 -14.39
CA TYR A 107 -34.31 19.48 -14.23
C TYR A 107 -34.15 18.75 -15.56
N ASP A 108 -35.19 18.74 -16.40
CA ASP A 108 -35.19 18.05 -17.70
C ASP A 108 -34.14 18.65 -18.64
N ILE A 109 -34.00 19.99 -18.63
CA ILE A 109 -32.96 20.71 -19.38
C ILE A 109 -31.55 20.33 -18.90
N THR A 110 -31.36 20.23 -17.59
CA THR A 110 -30.05 19.88 -17.00
C THR A 110 -29.67 18.43 -17.32
N SER A 111 -30.64 17.51 -17.27
CA SER A 111 -30.45 16.12 -17.70
C SER A 111 -30.12 16.02 -19.19
N ALA A 112 -30.87 16.71 -20.05
CA ALA A 112 -30.61 16.78 -21.49
C ALA A 112 -29.22 17.37 -21.80
N PHE A 113 -28.77 18.36 -21.03
CA PHE A 113 -27.44 18.95 -21.16
C PHE A 113 -26.32 17.95 -20.85
N ASN A 114 -26.51 17.07 -19.86
CA ASN A 114 -25.55 16.00 -19.57
C ASN A 114 -25.48 14.97 -20.71
N VAL A 115 -26.61 14.63 -21.32
CA VAL A 115 -26.66 13.77 -22.51
C VAL A 115 -25.95 14.45 -23.68
N TYR A 116 -26.22 15.73 -23.92
CA TYR A 116 -25.55 16.54 -24.95
C TYR A 116 -24.03 16.53 -24.75
N LYS A 117 -23.54 16.76 -23.53
CA LYS A 117 -22.11 16.69 -23.21
C LYS A 117 -21.50 15.33 -23.52
N ALA A 118 -22.18 14.24 -23.17
CA ALA A 118 -21.69 12.89 -23.42
C ALA A 118 -21.56 12.62 -24.94
N VAL A 119 -22.59 12.97 -25.71
CA VAL A 119 -22.57 12.83 -27.18
C VAL A 119 -21.51 13.74 -27.80
N TYR A 120 -21.40 14.98 -27.34
CA TYR A 120 -20.41 15.93 -27.83
C TYR A 120 -18.97 15.45 -27.55
N ALA A 121 -18.71 14.92 -26.36
CA ALA A 121 -17.40 14.36 -26.02
C ALA A 121 -17.03 13.18 -26.93
N LEU A 122 -17.99 12.28 -27.21
CA LEU A 122 -17.78 11.17 -28.16
C LEU A 122 -17.51 11.68 -29.58
N ALA A 123 -18.32 12.62 -30.06
CA ALA A 123 -18.15 13.22 -31.38
C ALA A 123 -16.78 13.91 -31.52
N HIS A 124 -16.36 14.62 -30.47
CA HIS A 124 -15.06 15.29 -30.45
C HIS A 124 -13.90 14.28 -30.40
N ALA A 125 -14.03 13.17 -29.66
CA ALA A 125 -13.03 12.10 -29.66
C ALA A 125 -12.90 11.46 -31.05
N LEU A 126 -14.02 11.20 -31.73
CA LEU A 126 -14.03 10.69 -33.10
C LEU A 126 -13.44 11.71 -34.09
N HIS A 127 -13.72 13.00 -33.93
CA HIS A 127 -13.18 14.06 -34.78
C HIS A 127 -11.64 14.08 -34.76
N LEU A 128 -11.05 13.95 -33.56
CA LEU A 128 -9.61 13.87 -33.37
C LEU A 128 -9.04 12.57 -33.96
N LEU A 129 -9.68 11.43 -33.70
CA LEU A 129 -9.23 10.12 -34.19
C LEU A 129 -9.27 9.98 -35.72
N LEU A 130 -10.24 10.62 -36.38
CA LEU A 130 -10.41 10.60 -37.83
C LEU A 130 -9.71 11.76 -38.55
N SER A 131 -8.98 12.61 -37.81
CA SER A 131 -8.24 13.78 -38.29
C SER A 131 -9.09 14.70 -39.17
N CYS A 132 -10.28 15.05 -38.69
CA CYS A 132 -11.28 15.82 -39.43
C CYS A 132 -11.01 17.34 -39.46
N ASP A 133 -9.84 17.82 -39.00
CA ASP A 133 -9.53 19.25 -38.79
C ASP A 133 -9.66 20.10 -40.07
N SER A 134 -9.51 19.47 -41.25
CA SER A 134 -9.61 20.15 -42.56
C SER A 134 -11.02 20.10 -43.18
N GLY A 135 -12.03 19.63 -42.43
CA GLY A 135 -13.40 19.44 -42.94
C GLY A 135 -13.62 18.14 -43.73
N THR A 136 -12.56 17.35 -43.95
CA THR A 136 -12.63 16.00 -44.54
C THR A 136 -12.12 14.98 -43.54
N CYS A 137 -12.95 13.98 -43.22
CA CYS A 137 -12.62 12.91 -42.28
C CYS A 137 -12.04 11.70 -43.00
N GLN A 138 -11.04 11.04 -42.39
CA GLN A 138 -10.56 9.75 -42.88
C GLN A 138 -11.60 8.65 -42.63
N LYS A 139 -11.87 7.80 -43.62
CA LYS A 139 -12.73 6.61 -43.44
C LYS A 139 -11.89 5.45 -42.91
N MET A 140 -11.79 5.33 -41.59
CA MET A 140 -11.13 4.21 -40.92
C MET A 140 -12.12 3.44 -40.04
N GLN A 141 -11.99 2.11 -39.93
CA GLN A 141 -12.73 1.35 -38.94
C GLN A 141 -12.15 1.59 -37.55
N VAL A 142 -12.87 2.35 -36.73
CA VAL A 142 -12.51 2.61 -35.33
C VAL A 142 -12.97 1.41 -34.48
N LYS A 143 -12.02 0.81 -33.77
CA LYS A 143 -12.26 -0.27 -32.81
C LYS A 143 -12.47 0.30 -31.40
N PRO A 144 -13.24 -0.35 -30.51
CA PRO A 144 -13.59 0.22 -29.20
C PRO A 144 -12.40 0.63 -28.32
N TRP A 145 -11.27 -0.06 -28.39
CA TRP A 145 -10.05 0.25 -27.64
C TRP A 145 -9.24 1.44 -28.17
N GLN A 146 -9.57 1.93 -29.38
CA GLN A 146 -8.97 3.16 -29.93
C GLN A 146 -9.65 4.42 -29.39
N ILE A 147 -10.76 4.25 -28.66
CA ILE A 147 -11.46 5.31 -27.95
C ILE A 147 -10.83 5.42 -26.55
N PRO A 148 -10.54 6.63 -26.06
CA PRO A 148 -9.97 6.81 -24.73
C PRO A 148 -10.89 6.20 -23.66
N VAL A 149 -10.32 5.30 -22.87
CA VAL A 149 -11.01 4.70 -21.71
C VAL A 149 -11.11 5.71 -20.58
N SER A 150 -12.33 5.96 -20.10
CA SER A 150 -12.60 6.84 -18.97
C SER A 150 -12.38 6.09 -17.65
N VAL A 151 -11.12 5.98 -17.22
CA VAL A 151 -10.74 5.39 -15.93
C VAL A 151 -10.33 6.51 -14.99
N CYS A 152 -10.86 6.51 -13.76
CA CYS A 152 -10.53 7.53 -12.75
C CYS A 152 -9.09 7.38 -12.23
N SER A 153 -8.74 6.17 -11.81
CA SER A 153 -7.41 5.82 -11.31
C SER A 153 -6.88 4.55 -12.00
N PRO A 154 -5.62 4.55 -12.47
CA PRO A 154 -5.01 3.36 -13.07
C PRO A 154 -4.82 2.23 -12.04
N GLU A 155 -4.53 1.01 -12.50
CA GLU A 155 -4.19 -0.08 -11.57
C GLU A 155 -2.90 0.20 -10.80
N CYS A 156 -2.87 -0.17 -9.52
CA CYS A 156 -1.70 0.05 -8.68
C CYS A 156 -0.55 -0.89 -9.07
N PRO A 157 0.70 -0.41 -9.01
CA PRO A 157 1.86 -1.28 -9.15
C PRO A 157 1.96 -2.30 -8.01
N THR A 158 2.76 -3.34 -8.23
CA THR A 158 2.99 -4.43 -7.26
C THR A 158 3.50 -3.89 -5.93
N GLY A 159 2.95 -4.37 -4.82
CA GLY A 159 3.34 -3.91 -3.47
C GLY A 159 2.72 -2.59 -3.00
N TYR A 160 1.69 -2.09 -3.69
CA TYR A 160 0.93 -0.90 -3.31
C TYR A 160 -0.51 -1.28 -2.93
N LYS A 161 -1.02 -0.70 -1.84
CA LYS A 161 -2.43 -0.82 -1.47
C LYS A 161 -3.25 0.33 -2.07
N ARG A 162 -4.53 0.07 -2.31
CA ARG A 162 -5.49 1.06 -2.80
C ARG A 162 -6.07 1.84 -1.63
N ILE A 163 -6.07 3.16 -1.73
CA ILE A 163 -6.71 4.05 -0.76
C ILE A 163 -7.81 4.79 -1.48
N LEU A 164 -9.05 4.63 -1.02
CA LEU A 164 -10.20 5.33 -1.59
C LEU A 164 -10.01 6.85 -1.40
N ASN A 165 -9.98 7.57 -2.52
CA ASN A 165 -9.91 9.02 -2.52
C ASN A 165 -11.26 9.61 -2.97
N GLY A 166 -11.95 10.31 -2.07
CA GLY A 166 -13.23 10.97 -2.35
C GLY A 166 -14.47 10.07 -2.28
N GLN A 167 -15.51 10.45 -3.04
CA GLN A 167 -16.86 9.87 -2.94
C GLN A 167 -17.07 8.64 -3.84
N HIS A 168 -16.30 8.49 -4.92
CA HIS A 168 -16.51 7.44 -5.91
C HIS A 168 -15.63 6.21 -5.64
N LYS A 169 -16.25 5.02 -5.59
CA LYS A 169 -15.55 3.75 -5.34
C LYS A 169 -14.49 3.38 -6.38
N CYS A 170 -14.58 3.94 -7.59
CA CYS A 170 -13.63 3.69 -8.69
C CYS A 170 -12.40 4.61 -8.65
N CYS A 171 -12.38 5.63 -7.79
CA CYS A 171 -11.27 6.55 -7.64
C CYS A 171 -10.47 6.20 -6.38
N PHE A 172 -9.20 5.93 -6.56
CA PHE A 172 -8.30 5.55 -5.48
C PHE A 172 -6.88 6.04 -5.76
N ASP A 173 -6.12 6.23 -4.70
CA ASP A 173 -4.69 6.49 -4.75
C ASP A 173 -3.93 5.21 -4.37
N CYS A 174 -2.71 5.08 -4.87
CA CYS A 174 -1.84 3.95 -4.56
C CYS A 174 -0.81 4.38 -3.51
N GLU A 175 -0.80 3.69 -2.37
CA GLU A 175 0.20 3.89 -1.32
C GLU A 175 1.10 2.66 -1.24
N ALA A 176 2.42 2.89 -1.25
CA ALA A 176 3.40 1.82 -1.13
C ALA A 176 3.31 1.18 0.27
N CYS A 177 3.37 -0.16 0.33
CA CYS A 177 3.58 -0.83 1.60
C CYS A 177 4.97 -0.46 2.16
N LEU A 178 5.01 -0.10 3.45
CA LEU A 178 6.22 0.29 4.17
C LEU A 178 7.15 -0.91 4.37
N ALA A 179 8.41 -0.63 4.72
CA ALA A 179 9.36 -1.68 5.10
C ALA A 179 8.80 -2.56 6.24
N ALA A 180 9.15 -3.85 6.21
CA ALA A 180 8.62 -4.90 7.07
C ALA A 180 7.14 -5.23 6.89
N THR A 181 6.49 -4.70 5.84
CA THR A 181 5.11 -5.04 5.46
C THR A 181 5.02 -5.53 4.02
N PHE A 182 3.99 -6.32 3.71
CA PHE A 182 3.73 -6.86 2.38
C PHE A 182 2.25 -6.75 2.02
N LEU A 183 1.93 -6.69 0.73
CA LEU A 183 0.54 -6.67 0.24
C LEU A 183 -0.12 -8.06 0.34
N ASN A 184 -1.12 -8.21 1.21
CA ASN A 184 -1.87 -9.46 1.34
C ASN A 184 -2.89 -9.64 0.19
N LYS A 185 -3.38 -10.86 -0.03
CA LYS A 185 -4.46 -11.20 -0.98
C LYS A 185 -5.76 -10.42 -0.72
N SER A 186 -5.97 -9.94 0.50
CA SER A 186 -7.09 -9.07 0.87
C SER A 186 -6.97 -7.63 0.32
N GLY A 187 -5.79 -7.24 -0.18
CA GLY A 187 -5.50 -5.89 -0.67
C GLY A 187 -4.95 -4.91 0.37
N ASP A 188 -4.67 -5.38 1.59
CA ASP A 188 -4.13 -4.58 2.69
C ASP A 188 -2.66 -4.93 2.97
N CYS A 189 -1.87 -3.93 3.40
CA CYS A 189 -0.50 -4.15 3.85
C CYS A 189 -0.48 -4.81 5.23
N GLN A 190 0.20 -5.95 5.35
CA GLN A 190 0.34 -6.71 6.59
C GLN A 190 1.81 -6.85 6.99
N SER A 191 2.11 -6.89 8.28
CA SER A 191 3.47 -7.07 8.80
C SER A 191 3.98 -8.50 8.60
N CYS A 192 5.28 -8.63 8.32
CA CYS A 192 5.98 -9.92 8.27
C CYS A 192 6.15 -10.54 9.67
N THR A 193 6.48 -11.84 9.72
CA THR A 193 6.82 -12.53 10.97
C THR A 193 8.16 -12.07 11.53
N LEU A 194 8.47 -12.42 12.79
CA LEU A 194 9.70 -11.99 13.48
C LEU A 194 10.99 -12.42 12.77
N ASP A 195 11.00 -13.59 12.12
CA ASP A 195 12.15 -14.15 11.41
C ASP A 195 12.24 -13.70 9.95
N GLU A 196 11.22 -12.99 9.48
CA GLU A 196 11.09 -12.50 8.12
C GLU A 196 11.18 -10.97 8.07
N TRP A 197 11.38 -10.45 6.86
CA TRP A 197 11.44 -9.04 6.55
C TRP A 197 11.13 -8.79 5.08
N ALA A 198 10.50 -7.66 4.78
CA ALA A 198 10.20 -7.24 3.42
C ALA A 198 10.71 -5.81 3.17
N PRO A 199 11.37 -5.53 2.03
CA PRO A 199 11.66 -4.15 1.63
C PRO A 199 10.36 -3.38 1.35
N PRO A 200 10.39 -2.03 1.27
CA PRO A 200 9.23 -1.28 0.78
C PRO A 200 8.81 -1.78 -0.60
N GLU A 201 7.53 -1.64 -0.95
CA GLU A 201 6.96 -2.05 -2.25
C GLU A 201 6.97 -3.58 -2.48
N SER A 202 6.98 -4.37 -1.41
CA SER A 202 7.01 -5.84 -1.51
C SER A 202 5.64 -6.50 -1.46
N GLU A 203 5.50 -7.60 -2.19
CA GLU A 203 4.32 -8.50 -2.14
C GLU A 203 4.53 -9.72 -1.23
N GLN A 204 5.77 -9.99 -0.85
CA GLN A 204 6.12 -11.14 -0.04
C GLN A 204 7.19 -10.80 1.00
N CYS A 205 7.22 -11.58 2.06
CA CYS A 205 8.26 -11.53 3.07
C CYS A 205 9.42 -12.45 2.69
N PHE A 206 10.63 -12.04 3.08
CA PHE A 206 11.86 -12.79 2.87
C PHE A 206 12.48 -13.16 4.23
N ASN A 207 13.14 -14.30 4.32
CA ASN A 207 13.87 -14.66 5.54
C ASN A 207 14.98 -13.64 5.82
N ARG A 208 15.11 -13.23 7.08
CA ARG A 208 16.17 -12.30 7.49
C ARG A 208 17.55 -12.88 7.23
N THR A 209 18.44 -12.04 6.72
CA THR A 209 19.85 -12.38 6.58
C THR A 209 20.53 -12.39 7.95
N VAL A 210 21.22 -13.48 8.27
CA VAL A 210 21.98 -13.60 9.51
C VAL A 210 23.33 -12.90 9.34
N ILE A 211 23.68 -11.99 10.25
CA ILE A 211 25.00 -11.35 10.27
C ILE A 211 25.95 -12.24 11.09
N TYR A 212 27.06 -12.64 10.47
CA TYR A 212 28.12 -13.44 11.11
C TYR A 212 29.48 -13.02 10.55
N LEU A 213 30.57 -13.52 11.14
CA LEU A 213 31.92 -13.33 10.60
C LEU A 213 32.25 -14.52 9.67
N PRO A 214 32.10 -14.39 8.33
CA PRO A 214 32.47 -15.46 7.41
C PRO A 214 33.98 -15.64 7.37
N TRP A 215 34.44 -16.82 6.95
CA TRP A 215 35.88 -17.16 6.93
C TRP A 215 36.66 -16.36 5.88
N ASP A 216 36.00 -15.96 4.79
CA ASP A 216 36.64 -15.37 3.61
C ASP A 216 36.69 -13.83 3.61
N GLU A 217 36.02 -13.16 4.56
CA GLU A 217 36.04 -11.69 4.65
C GLU A 217 37.38 -11.17 5.19
N PRO A 218 37.96 -10.09 4.64
CA PRO A 218 39.28 -9.58 5.02
C PRO A 218 39.42 -9.26 6.52
N MET A 219 38.36 -8.72 7.14
CA MET A 219 38.31 -8.48 8.58
C MET A 219 38.45 -9.78 9.37
N SER A 220 37.73 -10.83 8.95
CA SER A 220 37.80 -12.15 9.59
C SER A 220 39.15 -12.81 9.40
N VAL A 221 39.71 -12.74 8.19
CA VAL A 221 41.05 -13.27 7.88
C VAL A 221 42.11 -12.58 8.74
N ALA A 222 42.07 -11.25 8.86
CA ALA A 222 42.99 -10.50 9.72
C ALA A 222 42.92 -10.95 11.19
N LEU A 223 41.70 -11.12 11.72
CA LEU A 223 41.50 -11.61 13.08
C LEU A 223 42.00 -13.06 13.26
N LEU A 224 41.77 -13.94 12.29
CA LEU A 224 42.25 -15.33 12.31
C LEU A 224 43.77 -15.41 12.29
N VAL A 225 44.45 -14.55 11.51
CA VAL A 225 45.92 -14.47 11.48
C VAL A 225 46.46 -14.04 12.85
N VAL A 226 45.87 -13.01 13.47
CA VAL A 226 46.25 -12.58 14.83
C VAL A 226 46.01 -13.70 15.85
N LEU A 227 44.90 -14.42 15.73
CA LEU A 227 44.59 -15.55 16.61
C LEU A 227 45.58 -16.71 16.43
N ALA A 228 45.93 -17.05 15.19
CA ALA A 228 46.91 -18.08 14.90
C ALA A 228 48.30 -17.72 15.45
N LEU A 229 48.72 -16.46 15.26
CA LEU A 229 49.98 -15.97 15.81
C LEU A 229 50.00 -16.02 17.34
N THR A 230 48.91 -15.62 18.01
CA THR A 230 48.83 -15.70 19.48
C THR A 230 48.85 -17.16 19.97
N MET A 231 48.16 -18.08 19.29
CA MET A 231 48.22 -19.51 19.61
C MET A 231 49.62 -20.10 19.42
N LEU A 232 50.31 -19.74 18.33
CA LEU A 232 51.67 -20.23 18.06
C LEU A 232 52.67 -19.72 19.10
N LEU A 233 52.61 -18.44 19.47
CA LEU A 233 53.48 -17.84 20.48
C LEU A 233 53.21 -18.43 21.88
N THR A 234 51.94 -18.58 22.26
CA THR A 234 51.57 -19.16 23.56
C THR A 234 51.90 -20.65 23.65
N LEU A 235 51.73 -21.42 22.56
CA LEU A 235 52.13 -22.82 22.51
C LEU A 235 53.66 -22.98 22.54
N GLY A 236 54.39 -22.16 21.79
CA GLY A 236 55.86 -22.19 21.77
C GLY A 236 56.47 -21.86 23.14
N THR A 237 55.93 -20.85 23.83
CA THR A 237 56.35 -20.51 25.19
C THR A 237 56.01 -21.64 26.18
N ALA A 238 54.82 -22.23 26.10
CA ALA A 238 54.44 -23.37 26.94
C ALA A 238 55.34 -24.59 26.72
N LEU A 239 55.66 -24.92 25.46
CA LEU A 239 56.55 -26.03 25.11
C LEU A 239 57.97 -25.79 25.64
N THR A 240 58.49 -24.58 25.49
CA THR A 240 59.81 -24.20 26.02
C THR A 240 59.86 -24.36 27.53
N PHE A 241 58.81 -23.92 28.24
CA PHE A 241 58.70 -24.09 29.69
C PHE A 241 58.59 -25.56 30.09
N LEU A 242 57.88 -26.39 29.31
CA LEU A 242 57.75 -27.84 29.53
C LEU A 242 59.08 -28.59 29.36
N LEU A 243 59.85 -28.27 28.30
CA LEU A 243 61.15 -28.89 28.03
C LEU A 243 62.21 -28.49 29.08
N HIS A 244 62.14 -27.25 29.57
CA HIS A 244 63.10 -26.69 30.53
C HIS A 244 62.56 -26.56 31.97
N LEU A 245 61.58 -27.39 32.35
CA LEU A 245 60.89 -27.34 33.66
C LEU A 245 61.83 -27.35 34.88
N ASN A 246 62.97 -28.01 34.77
CA ASN A 246 63.92 -28.15 35.87
C ASN A 246 64.91 -26.97 35.98
N THR A 247 64.92 -26.06 35.01
CA THR A 247 65.84 -24.92 35.03
C THR A 247 65.46 -23.90 36.11
N PRO A 248 66.44 -23.26 36.76
CA PRO A 248 66.18 -22.25 37.79
C PRO A 248 65.42 -21.05 37.21
N VAL A 249 65.58 -20.75 35.92
CA VAL A 249 64.87 -19.67 35.22
C VAL A 249 63.35 -19.92 35.21
N VAL A 250 62.91 -21.12 34.81
CA VAL A 250 61.48 -21.47 34.76
C VAL A 250 60.86 -21.53 36.16
N LYS A 251 61.60 -22.04 37.15
CA LYS A 251 61.16 -22.06 38.55
C LYS A 251 60.95 -20.64 39.12
N SER A 252 61.87 -19.72 38.84
CA SER A 252 61.76 -18.31 39.24
C SER A 252 60.60 -17.59 38.54
N ALA A 253 60.32 -17.91 37.27
CA ALA A 253 59.20 -17.35 36.51
C ALA A 253 57.80 -17.86 36.96
N GLY A 254 57.74 -18.79 37.93
CA GLY A 254 56.49 -19.32 38.48
C GLY A 254 56.23 -20.79 38.18
N GLY A 255 57.15 -21.48 37.51
CA GLY A 255 57.12 -22.93 37.31
C GLY A 255 55.76 -23.45 36.83
N ARG A 256 55.16 -24.37 37.60
CA ARG A 256 53.90 -25.06 37.24
C ARG A 256 52.70 -24.12 37.09
N THR A 257 52.59 -23.03 37.85
CA THR A 257 51.44 -22.12 37.72
C THR A 257 51.51 -21.28 36.44
N CYS A 258 52.72 -20.98 35.95
CA CYS A 258 52.91 -20.29 34.68
C CYS A 258 52.39 -21.16 33.52
N LEU A 259 52.62 -22.48 33.59
CA LEU A 259 52.02 -23.42 32.64
C LEU A 259 50.49 -23.42 32.70
N VAL A 260 49.87 -23.40 33.89
CA VAL A 260 48.39 -23.30 34.01
C VAL A 260 47.88 -22.02 33.34
N MET A 261 48.55 -20.88 33.58
CA MET A 261 48.21 -19.62 32.94
C MET A 261 48.32 -19.67 31.41
N LEU A 262 49.42 -20.24 30.88
CA LEU A 262 49.61 -20.42 29.44
C LEU A 262 48.53 -21.34 28.82
N THR A 263 48.19 -22.45 29.48
CA THR A 263 47.12 -23.34 29.00
C THR A 263 45.75 -22.65 29.01
N ALA A 264 45.48 -21.80 30.01
CA ALA A 264 44.26 -21.01 30.08
C ALA A 264 44.20 -19.97 28.94
N LEU A 265 45.32 -19.32 28.61
CA LEU A 265 45.40 -18.40 27.47
C LEU A 265 45.20 -19.11 26.12
N LEU A 266 45.73 -20.33 25.94
CA LEU A 266 45.43 -21.16 24.77
C LEU A 266 43.93 -21.49 24.68
N GLY A 267 43.30 -21.82 25.81
CA GLY A 267 41.85 -22.08 25.87
C GLY A 267 41.02 -20.84 25.49
N ALA A 268 41.42 -19.67 25.97
CA ALA A 268 40.77 -18.40 25.64
C ALA A 268 40.90 -18.06 24.14
N ALA A 269 42.10 -18.17 23.57
CA ALA A 269 42.31 -17.95 22.14
C ALA A 269 41.58 -19.03 21.30
N GLY A 270 41.56 -20.28 21.76
CA GLY A 270 40.77 -21.36 21.15
C GLY A 270 39.27 -21.06 21.07
N SER A 271 38.70 -20.46 22.11
CA SER A 271 37.28 -20.11 22.16
C SER A 271 36.86 -19.07 21.11
N ALA A 272 37.80 -18.21 20.66
CA ALA A 272 37.53 -17.22 19.62
C ALA A 272 37.19 -17.87 18.27
N PHE A 273 37.70 -19.07 17.97
CA PHE A 273 37.33 -19.81 16.77
C PHE A 273 35.83 -20.13 16.71
N CYS A 274 35.14 -20.26 17.85
CA CYS A 274 33.70 -20.49 17.90
C CYS A 274 32.87 -19.28 17.45
N HIS A 275 33.48 -18.10 17.25
CA HIS A 275 32.82 -16.91 16.71
C HIS A 275 32.77 -16.88 15.17
N PHE A 276 33.62 -17.67 14.49
CA PHE A 276 33.76 -17.64 13.05
C PHE A 276 32.86 -18.66 12.36
N GLY A 277 32.33 -18.27 11.20
CA GLY A 277 31.43 -19.09 10.40
C GLY A 277 29.97 -19.04 10.85
N LEU A 278 29.16 -19.93 10.30
CA LEU A 278 27.74 -19.99 10.60
C LEU A 278 27.48 -20.35 12.07
N PRO A 279 26.47 -19.74 12.72
CA PRO A 279 26.11 -20.04 14.10
C PRO A 279 25.62 -21.48 14.22
N ARG A 280 26.49 -22.37 14.72
CA ARG A 280 26.14 -23.73 15.09
C ARG A 280 25.68 -23.78 16.55
N PRO A 281 24.69 -24.62 16.91
CA PRO A 281 24.20 -24.72 18.30
C PRO A 281 25.32 -24.99 19.31
N MET A 282 26.23 -25.91 18.98
CA MET A 282 27.35 -26.27 19.85
C MET A 282 28.36 -25.14 20.00
N ALA A 283 28.67 -24.43 18.91
CA ALA A 283 29.59 -23.28 18.95
C ALA A 283 28.99 -22.13 19.77
N CYS A 284 27.68 -21.89 19.65
CA CYS A 284 26.96 -20.87 20.41
C CYS A 284 26.97 -21.16 21.93
N LEU A 285 26.71 -22.41 22.30
CA LEU A 285 26.70 -22.84 23.71
C LEU A 285 28.09 -22.82 24.34
N LEU A 286 29.13 -23.20 23.59
CA LEU A 286 30.49 -23.35 24.13
C LEU A 286 31.28 -22.03 24.19
N LYS A 287 31.01 -21.10 23.27
CA LYS A 287 31.74 -19.84 23.10
C LYS A 287 31.90 -19.03 24.39
N GLN A 288 30.78 -18.60 24.98
CA GLN A 288 30.76 -17.73 26.15
C GLN A 288 31.37 -18.39 27.41
N PRO A 289 31.00 -19.63 27.79
CA PRO A 289 31.53 -20.26 28.99
C PRO A 289 33.02 -20.61 28.85
N LEU A 290 33.47 -21.09 27.69
CA LEU A 290 34.88 -21.48 27.48
C LEU A 290 35.81 -20.27 27.62
N PHE A 291 35.44 -19.13 27.04
CA PHE A 291 36.19 -17.87 27.17
C PHE A 291 36.24 -17.38 28.62
N THR A 292 35.07 -17.35 29.28
CA THR A 292 34.93 -16.83 30.65
C THR A 292 35.72 -17.67 31.65
N PHE A 293 35.61 -19.01 31.57
CA PHE A 293 36.36 -19.91 32.44
C PHE A 293 37.87 -19.74 32.24
N SER A 294 38.32 -19.72 30.99
CA SER A 294 39.74 -19.61 30.64
C SER A 294 40.36 -18.30 31.16
N ILE A 295 39.72 -17.16 30.93
CA ILE A 295 40.23 -15.88 31.44
C ILE A 295 40.19 -15.82 32.97
N THR A 296 39.16 -16.37 33.61
CA THR A 296 39.07 -16.40 35.08
C THR A 296 40.24 -17.18 35.69
N VAL A 297 40.57 -18.36 35.14
CA VAL A 297 41.73 -19.14 35.57
C VAL A 297 43.03 -18.37 35.34
N CYS A 298 43.18 -17.68 34.20
CA CYS A 298 44.34 -16.86 33.91
C CYS A 298 44.52 -15.72 34.93
N LEU A 299 43.47 -14.93 35.17
CA LEU A 299 43.49 -13.82 36.12
C LEU A 299 43.71 -14.29 37.57
N ALA A 300 43.13 -15.41 37.96
CA ALA A 300 43.39 -16.03 39.27
C ALA A 300 44.88 -16.40 39.43
N CYS A 301 45.50 -16.99 38.39
CA CYS A 301 46.92 -17.32 38.41
C CYS A 301 47.80 -16.07 38.52
N VAL A 302 47.46 -14.99 37.81
CA VAL A 302 48.16 -13.69 37.91
C VAL A 302 48.01 -13.13 39.33
N ALA A 303 46.80 -13.10 39.88
CA ALA A 303 46.53 -12.58 41.22
C ALA A 303 47.31 -13.34 42.31
N VAL A 304 47.32 -14.69 42.25
CA VAL A 304 48.11 -15.52 43.18
C VAL A 304 49.59 -15.14 43.13
N ARG A 305 50.13 -14.91 41.93
CA ARG A 305 51.54 -14.53 41.77
C ARG A 305 51.82 -13.12 42.28
N SER A 306 50.96 -12.16 41.98
CA SER A 306 51.08 -10.80 42.52
C SER A 306 51.07 -10.80 44.05
N ILE A 307 50.15 -11.56 44.68
CA ILE A 307 50.06 -11.66 46.14
C ILE A 307 51.32 -12.31 46.72
N GLN A 308 51.81 -13.41 46.14
CA GLN A 308 53.04 -14.07 46.61
C GLN A 308 54.24 -13.11 46.63
N VAL A 309 54.41 -12.31 45.58
CA VAL A 309 55.49 -11.32 45.50
C VAL A 309 55.35 -10.26 46.60
N VAL A 310 54.15 -9.72 46.80
CA VAL A 310 53.88 -8.74 47.88
C VAL A 310 54.14 -9.34 49.26
N CYS A 311 53.70 -10.58 49.52
CA CYS A 311 53.94 -11.26 50.78
C CYS A 311 55.44 -11.45 51.04
N ILE A 312 56.22 -11.87 50.04
CA ILE A 312 57.69 -12.05 50.18
C ILE A 312 58.35 -10.71 50.57
N PHE A 313 58.04 -9.62 49.87
CA PHE A 313 58.60 -8.30 50.19
C PHE A 313 58.15 -7.78 51.55
N LYS A 314 56.89 -8.02 51.93
CA LYS A 314 56.37 -7.66 53.27
C LYS A 314 57.08 -8.43 54.37
N PHE A 315 57.23 -9.75 54.24
CA PHE A 315 57.97 -10.57 55.21
C PHE A 315 59.43 -10.16 55.30
N SER A 316 60.10 -9.92 54.17
CA SER A 316 61.46 -9.38 54.15
C SER A 316 61.56 -8.08 54.95
N SER A 317 60.68 -7.11 54.69
CA SER A 317 60.71 -5.82 55.40
C SER A 317 60.43 -5.93 56.90
N ALA A 318 59.67 -6.95 57.34
CA ALA A 318 59.38 -7.19 58.75
C ALA A 318 60.54 -7.89 59.49
N ILE A 319 61.39 -8.64 58.79
CA ILE A 319 62.57 -9.30 59.39
C ILE A 319 63.72 -8.31 59.62
N PHE A 320 63.83 -7.26 58.80
CA PHE A 320 64.87 -6.23 58.91
C PHE A 320 64.50 -5.04 59.84
N LYS A 321 63.36 -5.12 60.54
CA LYS A 321 62.91 -4.10 61.50
C LYS A 321 62.90 -4.66 62.91
#